data_AF-A0A1C4QL40-F1
#
_entry.id   AF-A0A1C4QL40-F1
#
_cell.length_a   1.000
_cell.length_b   1.000
_cell.length_c   1.000
_cell.angle_alpha   90.00
_cell.angle_beta   90.00
_cell.angle_gamma   90.00
#
_symmetry.space_group_name_H-M   'P 1'
#
loop_
_entity.id
_entity.type
_entity.pdbx_description
1 polymer ?
#
loop_
_entity_poly.entity_id
_entity_poly.type
_entity_poly.pdbx_seq_one_letter_code
_entity_poly.pdbx_strand_id
1 'polypeptide(L)'
;KLRADADRGVVDGVYACGVDQFEDEKFGAARTTLTGFARAYRSDGRAGQARDIAIAAEIADDRPAAGKRLPPSKRPGGARMELVISNDAPNTVEVLYTGPVTGTVTLRACAGCERYSASEGPRRACKASGRSYPKARLQLPAGEYHFLYKHGTGATSRVDSYSSGTRVQPGYTYTSCTYVIERGPFGLDLPQLPDPIQPVVSPWGAGSSR
;
A
#
# COMPACT_ATOMS: atom_id res chain seq x y z
N LYS A 1 -33.84 9.13 -25.20
CA LYS A 1 -33.41 7.71 -25.26
C LYS A 1 -31.97 7.65 -25.78
N LEU A 2 -31.71 7.99 -27.04
CA LEU A 2 -30.36 8.01 -27.64
C LEU A 2 -29.24 8.71 -26.83
N ARG A 3 -29.48 9.89 -26.25
CA ARG A 3 -28.46 10.59 -25.43
C ARG A 3 -28.07 9.80 -24.17
N ALA A 4 -29.05 9.24 -23.46
CA ALA A 4 -28.78 8.45 -22.26
C ALA A 4 -28.05 7.14 -22.58
N ASP A 5 -28.33 6.56 -23.75
CA ASP A 5 -27.63 5.36 -24.23
C ASP A 5 -26.18 5.69 -24.62
N ALA A 6 -25.96 6.84 -25.29
CA ALA A 6 -24.63 7.34 -25.61
C ALA A 6 -23.82 7.64 -24.34
N ASP A 7 -24.41 8.32 -23.35
CA ASP A 7 -23.76 8.62 -22.07
C ASP A 7 -23.34 7.32 -21.36
N ARG A 8 -24.21 6.31 -21.34
CA ARG A 8 -23.88 5.00 -20.78
C ARG A 8 -22.73 4.32 -21.53
N GLY A 9 -22.74 4.36 -22.86
CA GLY A 9 -21.66 3.84 -23.69
C GLY A 9 -20.31 4.50 -23.40
N VAL A 10 -20.27 5.81 -23.15
CA VAL A 10 -19.05 6.50 -22.74
C VAL A 10 -18.58 6.00 -21.38
N VAL A 11 -19.46 5.89 -20.39
CA VAL A 11 -19.11 5.40 -19.05
C VAL A 11 -18.53 3.98 -19.14
N ASP A 12 -19.18 3.08 -19.87
CA ASP A 12 -18.72 1.70 -20.04
C ASP A 12 -17.38 1.63 -20.77
N GLY A 13 -17.22 2.41 -21.83
CA GLY A 13 -15.98 2.47 -22.61
C GLY A 13 -14.79 3.00 -21.81
N VAL A 14 -14.98 4.05 -21.00
CA VAL A 14 -13.90 4.60 -20.16
C VAL A 14 -13.46 3.59 -19.10
N TYR A 15 -14.40 2.91 -18.46
CA TYR A 15 -14.07 1.87 -17.48
C TYR A 15 -13.30 0.72 -18.14
N ALA A 16 -13.83 0.18 -19.25
CA ALA A 16 -13.21 -0.93 -19.97
C ALA A 16 -11.80 -0.56 -20.45
N CYS A 17 -11.61 0.63 -21.03
CA CYS A 17 -10.30 1.12 -21.44
C CYS A 17 -9.29 1.15 -20.29
N GLY A 18 -9.72 1.57 -19.10
CA GLY A 18 -8.86 1.56 -17.92
C GLY A 18 -8.49 0.16 -17.44
N VAL A 19 -9.42 -0.80 -17.54
CA VAL A 19 -9.18 -2.21 -17.23
C VAL A 19 -8.22 -2.84 -18.24
N ASP A 20 -8.45 -2.65 -19.55
CA ASP A 20 -7.58 -3.16 -20.61
C ASP A 20 -6.17 -2.60 -20.46
N GLN A 21 -6.02 -1.31 -20.14
CA GLN A 21 -4.71 -0.72 -19.86
C GLN A 21 -4.01 -1.41 -18.68
N PHE A 22 -4.74 -1.84 -17.65
CA PHE A 22 -4.16 -2.57 -16.53
C PHE A 22 -3.69 -3.96 -16.95
N GLU A 23 -4.54 -4.69 -17.67
CA GLU A 23 -4.25 -6.04 -18.16
C GLU A 23 -3.10 -6.05 -19.19
N ASP A 24 -2.96 -4.99 -19.97
CA ASP A 24 -1.84 -4.72 -20.89
C ASP A 24 -0.57 -4.22 -20.17
N GLU A 25 -0.54 -4.21 -18.84
CA GLU A 25 0.58 -3.74 -18.00
C GLU A 25 0.93 -2.24 -18.19
N LYS A 26 0.03 -1.45 -18.79
CA LYS A 26 0.14 0.02 -18.94
C LYS A 26 -0.32 0.71 -17.65
N PHE A 27 0.28 0.36 -16.52
CA PHE A 27 -0.20 0.73 -15.18
C PHE A 27 -0.35 2.24 -14.96
N GLY A 28 0.62 3.06 -15.39
CA GLY A 28 0.49 4.52 -15.32
C GLY A 28 -0.73 5.09 -16.07
N ALA A 29 -1.06 4.52 -17.24
CA ALA A 29 -2.24 4.89 -18.01
C ALA A 29 -3.52 4.41 -17.32
N ALA A 30 -3.55 3.14 -16.90
CA ALA A 30 -4.66 2.54 -16.16
C ALA A 30 -5.00 3.36 -14.92
N ARG A 31 -3.99 3.73 -14.12
CA ARG A 31 -4.14 4.57 -12.93
C ARG A 31 -4.82 5.89 -13.27
N THR A 32 -4.35 6.57 -14.32
CA THR A 32 -4.88 7.87 -14.74
C THR A 32 -6.34 7.75 -15.17
N THR A 33 -6.63 6.81 -16.06
CA THR A 33 -7.97 6.55 -16.60
C THR A 33 -8.96 6.18 -15.50
N LEU A 34 -8.61 5.25 -14.62
CA LEU A 34 -9.51 4.74 -13.58
C LEU A 34 -9.68 5.69 -12.40
N THR A 35 -8.65 6.47 -12.05
CA THR A 35 -8.79 7.60 -11.11
C THR A 35 -9.75 8.64 -11.68
N GLY A 36 -9.61 8.96 -12.98
CA GLY A 36 -10.51 9.84 -13.70
C GLY A 36 -11.95 9.34 -13.68
N PHE A 37 -12.15 8.06 -14.01
CA PHE A 37 -13.45 7.38 -13.98
C PHE A 37 -14.09 7.48 -12.59
N ALA A 38 -13.38 7.09 -11.53
CA ALA A 38 -13.90 7.09 -10.17
C ALA A 38 -14.22 8.49 -9.64
N ARG A 39 -13.59 9.54 -10.19
CA ARG A 39 -13.86 10.94 -9.86
C ARG A 39 -15.05 11.51 -10.63
N ALA A 40 -15.15 11.18 -11.92
CA ALA A 40 -16.19 11.68 -12.83
C ALA A 40 -17.53 10.97 -12.61
N TYR A 41 -17.50 9.65 -12.38
CA TYR A 41 -18.69 8.80 -12.28
C TYR A 41 -18.86 8.23 -10.88
N ARG A 42 -18.92 9.10 -9.87
CA ARG A 42 -18.93 8.70 -8.44
C ARG A 42 -20.11 7.81 -8.04
N SER A 43 -21.22 7.93 -8.76
CA SER A 43 -22.45 7.18 -8.53
C SER A 43 -22.49 5.84 -9.29
N ASP A 44 -21.52 5.57 -10.16
CA ASP A 44 -21.42 4.29 -10.86
C ASP A 44 -20.98 3.20 -9.88
N GLY A 45 -21.62 2.03 -9.93
CA GLY A 45 -21.32 0.92 -9.03
C GLY A 45 -19.88 0.41 -9.13
N ARG A 46 -19.17 0.69 -10.23
CA ARG A 46 -17.77 0.34 -10.46
C ARG A 46 -16.79 1.39 -9.95
N ALA A 47 -17.25 2.54 -9.46
CA ALA A 47 -16.36 3.61 -8.99
C ALA A 47 -15.43 3.15 -7.86
N GLY A 48 -15.91 2.25 -6.98
CA GLY A 48 -15.07 1.61 -5.96
C GLY A 48 -13.99 0.72 -6.58
N GLN A 49 -14.40 -0.20 -7.46
CA GLN A 49 -13.47 -1.10 -8.16
C GLN A 49 -12.43 -0.34 -9.00
N ALA A 50 -12.82 0.75 -9.66
CA ALA A 50 -11.89 1.58 -10.41
C ALA A 50 -10.81 2.21 -9.51
N ARG A 51 -11.15 2.61 -8.28
CA ARG A 51 -10.16 3.09 -7.30
C ARG A 51 -9.21 1.98 -6.90
N ASP A 52 -9.73 0.79 -6.64
CA ASP A 52 -8.91 -0.36 -6.23
C ASP A 52 -7.94 -0.74 -7.35
N ILE A 53 -8.39 -0.82 -8.61
CA ILE A 53 -7.52 -1.07 -9.76
C ILE A 53 -6.49 0.05 -9.92
N ALA A 54 -6.87 1.33 -9.76
CA ALA A 54 -5.92 2.45 -9.83
C ALA A 54 -4.85 2.39 -8.74
N ILE A 55 -5.20 1.98 -7.51
CA ILE A 55 -4.25 1.74 -6.42
C ILE A 55 -3.31 0.59 -6.78
N ALA A 56 -3.85 -0.53 -7.26
CA ALA A 56 -3.03 -1.67 -7.68
C ALA A 56 -2.08 -1.29 -8.82
N ALA A 57 -2.53 -0.45 -9.76
CA ALA A 57 -1.72 0.06 -10.86
C ALA A 57 -0.57 0.93 -10.33
N GLU A 58 -0.84 1.81 -9.37
CA GLU A 58 0.22 2.61 -8.74
C GLU A 58 1.27 1.75 -8.03
N ILE A 59 0.83 0.69 -7.35
CA ILE A 59 1.75 -0.27 -6.73
C ILE A 59 2.51 -1.04 -7.81
N ALA A 60 1.86 -1.39 -8.93
CA ALA A 60 2.45 -2.15 -10.02
C ALA A 60 3.48 -1.38 -10.85
N ASP A 61 3.39 -0.04 -10.92
CA ASP A 61 4.42 0.82 -11.50
C ASP A 61 5.79 0.62 -10.80
N ASP A 62 5.82 0.33 -9.49
CA ASP A 62 7.05 0.05 -8.73
C ASP A 62 7.30 -1.46 -8.52
N ARG A 63 6.22 -2.24 -8.35
CA ARG A 63 6.25 -3.69 -8.12
C ARG A 63 5.31 -4.41 -9.09
N PRO A 64 5.76 -4.77 -10.31
CA PRO A 64 4.91 -5.36 -11.35
C PRO A 64 4.13 -6.61 -10.93
N ALA A 65 4.61 -7.35 -9.92
CA ALA A 65 3.89 -8.48 -9.34
C ALA A 65 2.48 -8.13 -8.85
N ALA A 66 2.24 -6.89 -8.41
CA ALA A 66 0.93 -6.38 -7.99
C ALA A 66 -0.06 -6.23 -9.15
N GLY A 67 0.45 -6.11 -10.38
CA GLY A 67 -0.33 -5.93 -11.61
C GLY A 67 -0.74 -7.24 -12.30
N LYS A 68 -0.26 -8.39 -11.82
CA LYS A 68 -0.52 -9.70 -12.47
C LYS A 68 -2.00 -10.09 -12.51
N ARG A 69 -2.81 -9.50 -11.63
CA ARG A 69 -4.25 -9.78 -11.52
C ARG A 69 -4.98 -8.52 -11.10
N LEU A 70 -6.19 -8.33 -11.61
CA LEU A 70 -7.09 -7.31 -11.11
C LEU A 70 -7.41 -7.55 -9.62
N PRO A 71 -7.51 -6.47 -8.82
CA PRO A 71 -8.08 -6.54 -7.49
C PRO A 71 -9.45 -7.23 -7.48
N PRO A 72 -9.75 -8.07 -6.48
CA PRO A 72 -11.04 -8.73 -6.40
C PRO A 72 -12.16 -7.71 -6.14
N SER A 73 -13.23 -7.78 -6.94
CA SER A 73 -14.41 -6.90 -6.79
C SER A 73 -15.24 -7.19 -5.54
N LYS A 74 -15.02 -8.34 -4.90
CA LYS A 74 -15.64 -8.72 -3.64
C LYS A 74 -14.56 -9.01 -2.62
N ARG A 75 -14.72 -8.43 -1.43
CA ARG A 75 -13.81 -8.70 -0.32
C ARG A 75 -14.05 -10.13 0.19
N PRO A 76 -13.00 -10.93 0.39
CA PRO A 76 -13.15 -12.26 0.95
C PRO A 76 -13.65 -12.18 2.40
N GLY A 77 -14.45 -13.18 2.77
CA GLY A 77 -14.82 -13.44 4.17
C GLY A 77 -13.69 -14.12 4.95
N GLY A 78 -13.98 -14.46 6.22
CA GLY A 78 -13.05 -15.20 7.08
C GLY A 78 -12.26 -14.33 8.05
N ALA A 79 -11.30 -14.97 8.73
CA ALA A 79 -10.46 -14.32 9.73
C ALA A 79 -9.59 -13.20 9.11
N ARG A 80 -9.37 -12.15 9.91
CA ARG A 80 -8.50 -11.03 9.55
C ARG A 80 -7.37 -10.93 10.55
N MET A 81 -6.18 -10.71 10.01
CA MET A 81 -4.93 -10.60 10.75
C MET A 81 -4.63 -9.12 10.91
N GLU A 82 -4.30 -8.73 12.13
CA GLU A 82 -3.94 -7.36 12.40
C GLU A 82 -2.54 -7.08 11.86
N LEU A 83 -2.40 -6.02 11.07
CA LEU A 83 -1.13 -5.41 10.73
C LEU A 83 -1.06 -4.02 11.37
N VAL A 84 -0.09 -3.80 12.25
CA VAL A 84 0.18 -2.50 12.86
C VAL A 84 1.38 -1.86 12.17
N ILE A 85 1.14 -0.77 11.45
CA ILE A 85 2.18 0.03 10.80
C ILE A 85 2.49 1.21 11.72
N SER A 86 3.78 1.44 12.01
CA SER A 86 4.26 2.58 12.81
C SER A 86 5.14 3.48 11.96
N ASN A 87 4.98 4.80 12.08
CA ASN A 87 5.79 5.77 11.36
C ASN A 87 6.85 6.41 12.28
N ASP A 88 8.12 6.20 11.96
CA ASP A 88 9.30 6.81 12.58
C ASP A 88 10.01 7.73 11.56
N ALA A 89 9.21 8.46 10.77
CA ALA A 89 9.69 9.48 9.85
C ALA A 89 9.15 10.86 10.23
N PRO A 90 9.91 11.94 9.96
CA PRO A 90 9.47 13.32 10.18
C PRO A 90 8.30 13.76 9.28
N ASN A 91 7.97 12.97 8.26
CA ASN A 91 6.91 13.25 7.30
C ASN A 91 5.74 12.26 7.41
N THR A 92 4.59 12.69 6.93
CA THR A 92 3.38 11.86 6.75
C THR A 92 3.68 10.71 5.79
N VAL A 93 3.07 9.55 6.00
CA VAL A 93 3.19 8.40 5.11
C VAL A 93 1.82 7.97 4.61
N GLU A 94 1.66 7.89 3.30
CA GLU A 94 0.53 7.19 2.67
C GLU A 94 0.97 5.77 2.32
N VAL A 95 0.23 4.77 2.80
CA VAL A 95 0.49 3.36 2.51
C VAL A 95 -0.63 2.84 1.63
N LEU A 96 -0.29 2.52 0.39
CA LEU A 96 -1.16 1.80 -0.53
C LEU A 96 -0.92 0.30 -0.38
N TYR A 97 -1.97 -0.51 -0.48
CA TYR A 97 -1.85 -1.96 -0.45
C TYR A 97 -2.84 -2.63 -1.40
N THR A 98 -2.43 -3.76 -1.99
CA THR A 98 -3.28 -4.60 -2.84
C THR A 98 -2.96 -6.08 -2.64
N GLY A 99 -3.94 -6.95 -2.85
CA GLY A 99 -3.91 -8.38 -2.55
C GLY A 99 -5.34 -8.95 -2.51
N PRO A 100 -5.68 -9.82 -1.53
CA PRO A 100 -7.06 -10.21 -1.27
C PRO A 100 -8.02 -9.04 -1.01
N VAL A 101 -7.50 -7.91 -0.55
CA VAL A 101 -8.20 -6.62 -0.46
C VAL A 101 -7.25 -5.50 -0.85
N THR A 102 -7.81 -4.40 -1.35
CA THR A 102 -7.07 -3.21 -1.76
C THR A 102 -7.50 -2.01 -0.95
N GLY A 103 -6.58 -1.08 -0.70
CA GLY A 103 -6.90 0.15 0.01
C GLY A 103 -5.70 1.06 0.24
N THR A 104 -5.95 2.11 1.01
CA THR A 104 -4.96 3.10 1.44
C THR A 104 -5.13 3.38 2.93
N VAL A 105 -4.04 3.73 3.60
CA VAL A 105 -4.06 4.31 4.94
C VAL A 105 -2.99 5.39 5.07
N THR A 106 -3.27 6.42 5.87
CA THR A 106 -2.31 7.51 6.09
C THR A 106 -1.88 7.54 7.54
N LEU A 107 -0.58 7.63 7.77
CA LEU A 107 0.04 7.83 9.07
C LEU A 107 0.56 9.26 9.17
N ARG A 108 0.28 9.92 10.30
CA ARG A 108 0.82 11.26 10.58
C ARG A 108 2.34 11.22 10.69
N ALA A 109 2.97 12.36 10.44
CA ALA A 109 4.38 12.58 10.77
C ALA A 109 4.68 12.30 12.24
N CYS A 110 5.84 11.73 12.54
CA CYS A 110 6.33 11.63 13.90
C CYS A 110 7.03 12.93 14.32
N ALA A 111 6.48 13.60 15.34
CA ALA A 111 7.08 14.80 15.91
C ALA A 111 8.42 14.47 16.60
N GLY A 112 9.49 15.16 16.21
CA GLY A 112 10.83 14.93 16.77
C GLY A 112 11.50 13.62 16.34
N CYS A 113 10.97 12.97 15.30
CA CYS A 113 11.68 11.92 14.57
C CYS A 113 12.56 12.56 13.49
N GLU A 114 13.67 11.90 13.18
CA GLU A 114 14.67 12.39 12.25
C GLU A 114 14.92 11.35 11.15
N ARG A 115 15.66 11.75 10.11
CA ARG A 115 16.12 10.79 9.11
C ARG A 115 17.27 9.98 9.72
N TYR A 116 17.37 8.71 9.36
CA TYR A 116 18.43 7.84 9.85
C TYR A 116 19.58 7.76 8.85
N SER A 117 20.81 7.54 9.29
CA SER A 117 21.84 7.04 8.37
C SER A 117 21.43 5.64 7.83
N ALA A 118 21.92 5.27 6.64
CA ALA A 118 21.59 3.98 6.01
C ALA A 118 21.93 2.77 6.91
N SER A 119 22.99 2.88 7.72
CA SER A 119 23.44 1.82 8.63
C SER A 119 22.64 1.76 9.95
N GLU A 120 22.05 2.87 10.39
CA GLU A 120 21.32 2.96 11.65
C GLU A 120 19.83 2.65 11.51
N GLY A 121 19.21 3.05 10.40
CA GLY A 121 17.77 2.93 10.17
C GLY A 121 17.21 1.55 10.51
N PRO A 122 17.71 0.46 9.88
CA PRO A 122 17.22 -0.90 10.15
C PRO A 122 17.38 -1.34 11.62
N ARG A 123 18.36 -0.76 12.32
CA ARG A 123 18.68 -1.15 13.70
C ARG A 123 17.90 -0.34 14.73
N ARG A 124 17.59 0.93 14.47
CA ARG A 124 17.05 1.87 15.47
C ARG A 124 15.59 2.26 15.24
N ALA A 125 15.11 2.24 14.00
CA ALA A 125 13.76 2.70 13.68
C ALA A 125 12.68 1.91 14.44
N CYS A 126 11.73 2.64 15.02
CA CYS A 126 10.66 2.18 15.89
C CYS A 126 11.12 1.41 17.16
N LYS A 127 12.38 1.55 17.60
CA LYS A 127 12.90 0.84 18.79
C LYS A 127 13.22 1.75 19.97
N ALA A 128 12.95 3.05 19.89
CA ALA A 128 13.19 3.95 21.00
C ALA A 128 12.19 3.69 22.15
N SER A 129 12.70 3.25 23.29
CA SER A 129 11.91 3.09 24.52
C SER A 129 11.28 4.42 24.95
N GLY A 130 10.00 4.39 25.34
CA GLY A 130 9.27 5.57 25.81
C GLY A 130 8.80 6.54 24.73
N ARG A 131 9.13 6.30 23.45
CA ARG A 131 8.63 7.11 22.33
C ARG A 131 7.30 6.55 21.80
N SER A 132 6.33 7.44 21.57
CA SER A 132 5.07 7.11 20.90
C SER A 132 5.16 7.45 19.42
N TYR A 133 5.05 6.43 18.57
CA TYR A 133 5.04 6.59 17.12
C TYR A 133 3.59 6.66 16.60
N PRO A 134 3.27 7.49 15.60
CA PRO A 134 2.00 7.41 14.89
C PRO A 134 1.78 6.02 14.30
N LYS A 135 0.57 5.47 14.44
CA LYS A 135 0.25 4.11 13.99
C LYS A 135 -1.02 4.07 13.14
N ALA A 136 -1.03 3.12 12.22
CA ALA A 136 -2.21 2.64 11.52
C ALA A 136 -2.40 1.15 11.81
N ARG A 137 -3.66 0.74 11.99
CA ARG A 137 -4.04 -0.67 12.16
C ARG A 137 -4.86 -1.11 10.96
N LEU A 138 -4.41 -2.17 10.30
CA LEU A 138 -5.10 -2.79 9.18
C LEU A 138 -5.59 -4.18 9.59
N GLN A 139 -6.71 -4.60 9.01
CA GLN A 139 -7.30 -5.92 9.20
C GLN A 139 -7.29 -6.63 7.85
N LEU A 140 -6.32 -7.51 7.65
CA LEU A 140 -6.03 -8.11 6.36
C LEU A 140 -6.43 -9.60 6.36
N PRO A 141 -7.24 -10.05 5.39
CA PRO A 141 -7.39 -11.48 5.10
C PRO A 141 -6.05 -12.16 4.79
N ALA A 142 -6.03 -13.49 4.80
CA ALA A 142 -4.83 -14.24 4.44
C ALA A 142 -4.57 -14.16 2.93
N GLY A 143 -3.30 -14.04 2.55
CA GLY A 143 -2.87 -14.04 1.15
C GLY A 143 -1.62 -13.21 0.89
N GLU A 144 -1.27 -13.09 -0.39
CA GLU A 144 -0.18 -12.22 -0.84
C GLU A 144 -0.64 -10.77 -0.85
N TYR A 145 0.21 -9.90 -0.32
CA TYR A 145 0.04 -8.47 -0.37
C TYR A 145 1.25 -7.78 -0.98
N HIS A 146 0.96 -6.70 -1.68
CA HIS A 146 1.93 -5.75 -2.19
C HIS A 146 1.60 -4.38 -1.60
N PHE A 147 2.61 -3.71 -1.07
CA PHE A 147 2.47 -2.41 -0.43
C PHE A 147 3.34 -1.39 -1.15
N LEU A 148 2.91 -0.14 -1.17
CA LEU A 148 3.70 1.02 -1.55
C LEU A 148 3.59 2.07 -0.44
N TYR A 149 4.73 2.42 0.16
CA TYR A 149 4.85 3.44 1.20
C TYR A 149 5.30 4.74 0.54
N LYS A 150 4.54 5.82 0.74
CA LYS A 150 4.77 7.12 0.11
C LYS A 150 5.02 8.18 1.17
N HIS A 151 6.26 8.66 1.24
CA HIS A 151 6.75 9.51 2.33
C HIS A 151 6.71 11.01 1.99
N GLY A 152 5.75 11.74 2.55
CA GLY A 152 5.66 13.21 2.44
C GLY A 152 4.76 13.69 1.30
N THR A 153 4.84 14.99 1.02
CA THR A 153 4.01 15.68 0.00
C THR A 153 4.91 16.35 -1.04
N GLY A 154 4.54 16.31 -2.31
CA GLY A 154 5.31 16.98 -3.39
C GLY A 154 6.54 16.19 -3.84
N ALA A 155 7.62 16.88 -4.24
CA ALA A 155 8.79 16.27 -4.89
C ALA A 155 9.56 15.26 -4.02
N THR A 156 9.53 15.42 -2.70
CA THR A 156 10.20 14.51 -1.76
C THR A 156 9.49 13.16 -1.63
N SER A 157 8.18 13.11 -1.95
CA SER A 157 7.36 11.90 -1.83
C SER A 157 7.89 10.74 -2.65
N ARG A 158 8.20 10.97 -3.92
CA ARG A 158 8.69 9.91 -4.81
C ARG A 158 10.03 9.34 -4.39
N VAL A 159 10.94 10.19 -3.91
CA VAL A 159 12.32 9.79 -3.63
C VAL A 159 12.44 8.97 -2.34
N ASP A 160 11.53 9.19 -1.39
CA ASP A 160 11.49 8.45 -0.13
C ASP A 160 10.44 7.33 -0.13
N SER A 161 9.79 7.08 -1.27
CA SER A 161 8.82 5.99 -1.42
C SER A 161 9.50 4.65 -1.65
N TYR A 162 8.87 3.56 -1.22
CA TYR A 162 9.33 2.20 -1.49
C TYR A 162 8.17 1.20 -1.51
N SER A 163 8.30 0.13 -2.28
CA SER A 163 7.37 -1.00 -2.22
C SER A 163 7.90 -2.18 -1.41
N SER A 164 6.98 -3.02 -0.93
CA SER A 164 7.29 -4.28 -0.25
C SER A 164 6.25 -5.33 -0.59
N GLY A 165 6.59 -6.60 -0.39
CA GLY A 165 5.64 -7.70 -0.55
C GLY A 165 5.69 -8.63 0.63
N THR A 166 4.55 -9.16 1.02
CA THR A 166 4.48 -10.11 2.14
C THR A 166 3.31 -11.07 1.98
N ARG A 167 3.43 -12.22 2.62
CA ARG A 167 2.37 -13.21 2.75
C ARG A 167 1.77 -13.10 4.14
N VAL A 168 0.50 -12.69 4.23
CA VAL A 168 -0.28 -12.69 5.46
C VAL A 168 -0.84 -14.10 5.68
N GLN A 169 -0.46 -14.72 6.78
CA GLN A 169 -0.86 -16.07 7.18
C GLN A 169 -1.87 -16.00 8.33
N PRO A 170 -2.87 -16.91 8.36
CA PRO A 170 -3.81 -17.00 9.48
C PRO A 170 -3.10 -17.20 10.82
N GLY A 171 -3.65 -16.60 11.89
CA GLY A 171 -3.19 -16.83 13.27
C GLY A 171 -2.02 -15.97 13.73
N TYR A 172 -1.52 -15.05 12.89
CA TYR A 172 -0.45 -14.12 13.24
C TYR A 172 -0.93 -12.67 13.33
N THR A 173 -0.26 -11.90 14.19
CA THR A 173 -0.29 -10.43 14.16
C THR A 173 1.00 -9.95 13.54
N TYR A 174 0.91 -8.91 12.72
CA TYR A 174 2.04 -8.37 11.99
C TYR A 174 2.35 -6.95 12.47
N THR A 175 3.63 -6.62 12.46
CA THR A 175 4.09 -5.25 12.71
C THR A 175 5.00 -4.80 11.59
N SER A 176 4.88 -3.53 11.22
CA SER A 176 5.75 -2.85 10.27
C SER A 176 6.20 -1.52 10.85
N CYS A 177 7.47 -1.18 10.62
CA CYS A 177 8.01 0.13 10.91
C CYS A 177 8.42 0.78 9.59
N THR A 178 8.01 2.03 9.40
CA THR A 178 8.42 2.83 8.25
C THR A 178 9.22 4.04 8.71
N TYR A 179 10.31 4.33 8.02
CA TYR A 179 11.26 5.39 8.33
C TYR A 179 11.95 5.84 7.04
N VAL A 180 12.63 6.98 7.09
CA VAL A 180 13.40 7.52 5.95
C VAL A 180 14.86 7.62 6.31
N ILE A 181 15.74 7.48 5.32
CA ILE A 181 17.18 7.61 5.53
C ILE A 181 17.73 8.93 4.97
N GLU A 182 18.81 9.44 5.56
CA GLU A 182 19.58 10.55 5.01
C GLU A 182 20.10 10.19 3.62
N ARG A 183 20.09 11.16 2.72
CA ARG A 183 20.70 10.98 1.40
C ARG A 183 22.18 11.29 1.51
N GLY A 184 23.03 10.36 1.09
CA GLY A 184 24.44 10.65 0.88
C GLY A 184 24.61 11.80 -0.13
N PRO A 185 25.70 12.59 -0.05
CA PRO A 185 25.95 13.73 -0.95
C PRO A 185 26.05 13.35 -2.43
N PHE A 186 26.24 12.06 -2.73
CA PHE A 186 26.32 11.51 -4.08
C PHE A 186 25.04 10.79 -4.53
N GLY A 187 24.00 10.71 -3.69
CA GLY A 187 22.72 10.06 -4.04
C GLY A 187 22.78 8.53 -4.23
N LEU A 188 23.90 7.89 -3.87
CA LEU A 188 24.14 6.46 -4.10
C LEU A 188 23.58 5.54 -3.00
N ASP A 189 23.16 6.11 -1.87
CA ASP A 189 22.60 5.37 -0.73
C ASP A 189 21.07 5.46 -0.75
N LEU A 190 20.42 4.84 -1.74
CA LEU A 190 19.01 4.49 -1.60
C LEU A 190 18.96 3.07 -1.02
N PRO A 191 18.36 2.85 0.16
CA PRO A 191 18.26 1.50 0.67
C PRO A 191 17.17 0.77 -0.11
N GLN A 192 17.47 -0.44 -0.55
CA GLN A 192 16.45 -1.48 -0.47
C GLN A 192 16.09 -1.63 1.01
N LEU A 193 15.03 -0.96 1.43
CA LEU A 193 14.48 -1.17 2.76
C LEU A 193 14.02 -2.63 2.81
N PRO A 194 14.53 -3.45 3.76
CA PRO A 194 14.11 -4.84 3.87
C PRO A 194 12.60 -4.90 4.08
N ASP A 195 11.95 -5.95 3.55
CA ASP A 195 10.51 -6.16 3.70
C ASP A 195 10.12 -6.00 5.19
N PRO A 196 9.39 -4.93 5.56
CA PRO A 196 9.31 -4.47 6.95
C PRO A 196 8.27 -5.23 7.78
N ILE A 197 7.58 -6.21 7.17
CA ILE A 197 6.44 -6.87 7.79
C ILE A 197 6.90 -8.18 8.44
N GLN A 198 6.98 -8.17 9.76
CA GLN A 198 7.39 -9.34 10.55
C GLN A 198 6.19 -9.93 11.30
N PRO A 199 6.03 -11.27 11.31
CA PRO A 199 5.07 -11.91 12.20
C PRO A 199 5.53 -11.73 13.64
N VAL A 200 4.65 -11.21 14.49
CA VAL A 200 4.83 -11.28 15.94
C VAL A 200 4.48 -12.70 16.34
N VAL A 201 5.48 -13.48 16.75
CA VAL A 201 5.23 -14.80 17.33
C VAL A 201 4.47 -14.58 18.64
N SER A 202 3.21 -14.97 18.71
CA SER A 202 2.46 -14.95 19.96
C SER A 202 3.19 -15.84 20.98
N PRO A 203 3.47 -15.36 22.22
CA PRO A 203 4.11 -16.18 23.25
C PRO A 203 3.24 -17.34 23.75
N TRP A 204 2.01 -17.47 23.25
CA TRP A 204 1.03 -18.49 23.63
C TRP A 204 0.95 -19.57 22.55
N GLY A 205 2.06 -20.27 22.33
CA GLY A 205 2.17 -21.35 21.34
C GLY A 205 2.97 -22.56 21.82
N ALA A 206 3.36 -22.62 23.10
CA ALA A 206 3.90 -23.83 23.73
C ALA A 206 2.81 -24.52 24.56
N GLY A 207 1.72 -24.91 23.88
CA GLY A 207 0.68 -25.77 24.43
C GLY A 207 1.03 -27.23 24.17
N SER A 208 1.54 -27.88 25.22
CA SER A 208 1.51 -29.32 25.53
C SER A 208 1.11 -30.29 24.41
N SER A 209 2.02 -31.19 24.05
CA SER A 209 1.66 -32.53 23.58
C SER A 209 2.50 -33.55 24.35
N ARG A 210 1.80 -34.63 24.70
CA ARG A 210 2.14 -35.69 25.65
C ARG A 210 3.34 -36.52 25.23
#